data_AF-A0A4V2YQ75-F1
#
_entry.id   AF-A0A4V2YQ75-F1
#
_cell.length_a   1.000
_cell.length_b   1.000
_cell.length_c   1.000
_cell.angle_alpha   90.00
_cell.angle_beta   90.00
_cell.angle_gamma   90.00
#
_symmetry.space_group_name_H-M   'P 1'
#
loop_
_entity.id
_entity.type
_entity.pdbx_description
1 polymer ?
#
loop_
_entity_poly.entity_id
_entity_poly.type
_entity_poly.pdbx_seq_one_letter_code
_entity_poly.pdbx_strand_id
1 'polypeptide(L)'
;MATVSPQRVAFEAARVLVTVARTDSCWWVFGEVGRCLGNAYETRLLETRLRLQHEDCYYAEAGYWRVVLEEQIDARPDVAECLYRIVGAAPLVD
;
A
#
# COMPACT_ATOMS: atom_id res chain seq x y z
N MET A 1 21.35 1.51 15.42
CA MET A 1 20.12 2.09 14.85
C MET A 1 19.76 1.26 13.63
N ALA A 2 18.67 0.50 13.67
CA ALA A 2 18.30 -0.37 12.55
C ALA A 2 17.77 0.51 11.41
N THR A 3 18.54 0.65 10.34
CA THR A 3 18.08 1.25 9.09
C THR A 3 17.05 0.30 8.49
N VAL A 4 15.76 0.68 8.53
CA VAL A 4 14.71 -0.07 7.87
C VAL A 4 15.01 -0.05 6.37
N SER A 5 15.13 -1.22 5.73
CA SER A 5 15.43 -1.26 4.30
C SER A 5 14.21 -0.79 3.49
N PRO A 6 14.38 0.11 2.51
CA PRO A 6 13.30 0.59 1.63
C PRO A 6 12.47 -0.54 1.02
N GLN A 7 13.14 -1.59 0.56
CA GLN A 7 12.53 -2.80 0.00
C GLN A 7 11.59 -3.50 0.98
N ARG A 8 11.96 -3.54 2.27
CA ARG A 8 11.11 -4.15 3.30
C ARG A 8 9.90 -3.29 3.60
N VAL A 9 10.05 -1.97 3.64
CA VAL A 9 8.90 -1.05 3.80
C VAL A 9 7.93 -1.22 2.65
N ALA A 10 8.41 -1.22 1.41
CA ALA A 10 7.57 -1.40 0.23
C ALA A 10 6.86 -2.76 0.22
N PHE A 11 7.55 -3.84 0.57
CA PHE A 11 6.98 -5.17 0.65
C PHE A 11 5.86 -5.27 1.70
N GLU A 12 6.11 -4.82 2.93
CA GLU A 12 5.11 -4.83 4.00
C GLU A 12 3.91 -3.94 3.65
N ALA A 13 4.18 -2.73 3.15
CA ALA A 13 3.13 -1.79 2.74
C ALA A 13 2.26 -2.36 1.63
N ALA A 14 2.84 -2.96 0.59
CA ALA A 14 2.10 -3.55 -0.51
C ALA A 14 1.13 -4.64 -0.03
N ARG A 15 1.60 -5.54 0.85
CA ARG A 15 0.75 -6.59 1.43
C ARG A 15 -0.39 -5.99 2.23
N VAL A 16 -0.12 -5.01 3.08
CA VAL A 16 -1.16 -4.38 3.91
C VAL A 16 -2.18 -3.64 3.05
N LEU A 17 -1.76 -2.86 2.05
CA LEU A 17 -2.66 -2.15 1.15
C LEU A 17 -3.62 -3.10 0.43
N VAL A 18 -3.09 -4.18 -0.18
CA VAL A 18 -3.90 -5.15 -0.92
C VAL A 18 -4.81 -5.96 0.02
N THR A 19 -4.34 -6.24 1.23
CA THR A 19 -5.15 -6.97 2.21
C THR A 19 -6.28 -6.09 2.73
N VAL A 20 -5.99 -4.85 3.13
CA VAL A 20 -6.98 -3.86 3.55
C VAL A 20 -7.98 -3.60 2.43
N ALA A 21 -7.55 -3.55 1.16
CA ALA A 21 -8.43 -3.37 0.01
C ALA A 21 -9.54 -4.43 -0.10
N ARG A 22 -9.40 -5.60 0.54
CA ARG A 22 -10.45 -6.64 0.62
C ARG A 22 -11.44 -6.43 1.76
N THR A 23 -11.15 -5.52 2.68
CA THR A 23 -11.96 -5.24 3.89
C THR A 23 -12.83 -4.01 3.69
N ASP A 24 -13.89 -3.88 4.48
CA ASP A 24 -14.78 -2.71 4.38
C ASP A 24 -14.20 -1.44 5.02
N SER A 25 -13.11 -1.57 5.77
CA SER A 25 -12.38 -0.45 6.41
C SER A 25 -11.34 0.20 5.50
N CYS A 26 -11.30 -0.16 4.21
CA CYS A 26 -10.25 0.28 3.28
C CYS A 26 -10.22 1.78 2.97
N TRP A 27 -11.35 2.46 3.11
CA TRP A 27 -11.53 3.83 2.62
C TRP A 27 -10.58 4.84 3.28
N TRP A 28 -10.34 4.70 4.59
CA TRP A 28 -9.40 5.57 5.30
C TRP A 28 -7.97 5.38 4.77
N VAL A 29 -7.53 4.13 4.60
CA VAL A 29 -6.19 3.83 4.06
C VAL A 29 -6.03 4.38 2.66
N PHE A 30 -7.04 4.27 1.81
CA PHE A 30 -6.98 4.76 0.44
C PHE A 30 -6.82 6.29 0.39
N GLY A 31 -7.57 7.02 1.22
CA GLY A 31 -7.44 8.47 1.33
C GLY A 31 -6.12 8.95 1.96
N GLU A 32 -5.55 8.20 2.92
CA GLU A 32 -4.20 8.50 3.45
C GLU A 32 -3.13 8.28 2.37
N VAL A 33 -3.22 7.17 1.61
CA VAL A 33 -2.31 6.91 0.49
C VAL A 33 -2.45 7.99 -0.59
N GLY A 34 -3.67 8.42 -0.90
CA GLY A 34 -3.94 9.53 -1.81
C GLY A 34 -3.27 10.83 -1.37
N ARG A 35 -3.32 11.16 -0.08
CA ARG A 35 -2.61 12.32 0.48
C ARG A 35 -1.09 12.18 0.46
N CYS A 36 -0.59 10.96 0.64
CA CYS A 36 0.84 10.66 0.72
C CYS A 36 1.55 10.64 -0.64
N LEU A 37 0.93 9.94 -1.61
CA LEU A 37 1.50 9.64 -2.92
C LEU A 37 0.82 10.41 -4.06
N GLY A 38 -0.41 10.89 -3.83
CA GLY A 38 -1.25 11.58 -4.80
C GLY A 38 -2.51 10.80 -5.17
N ASN A 39 -3.53 11.52 -5.61
CA ASN A 39 -4.88 10.98 -5.90
C ASN A 39 -4.89 9.83 -6.92
N ALA A 40 -3.89 9.77 -7.81
CA ALA A 40 -3.75 8.67 -8.77
C ALA A 40 -3.57 7.31 -8.06
N TYR A 41 -2.87 7.28 -6.92
CA TYR A 41 -2.65 6.07 -6.13
C TYR A 41 -3.91 5.66 -5.36
N GLU A 42 -4.71 6.63 -4.90
CA GLU A 42 -6.02 6.35 -4.33
C GLU A 42 -6.95 5.71 -5.36
N THR A 43 -7.02 6.28 -6.58
CA THR A 43 -7.81 5.69 -7.68
C THR A 43 -7.33 4.29 -8.02
N ARG A 44 -6.01 4.07 -8.03
CA ARG A 44 -5.46 2.75 -8.29
C ARG A 44 -5.81 1.72 -7.22
N LEU A 45 -5.88 2.12 -5.94
CA LEU A 45 -6.34 1.24 -4.87
C LEU A 45 -7.82 0.87 -5.01
N LEU A 46 -8.66 1.80 -5.50
CA LEU A 46 -10.05 1.50 -5.86
C LEU A 46 -10.11 0.43 -6.96
N GLU A 47 -9.29 0.55 -8.00
CA GLU A 47 -9.20 -0.48 -9.05
C GLU A 47 -8.72 -1.83 -8.50
N THR A 48 -7.68 -1.84 -7.65
CA THR A 48 -7.20 -3.04 -6.97
C THR A 48 -8.33 -3.70 -6.18
N ARG A 49 -9.12 -2.95 -5.40
CA ARG A 49 -10.29 -3.48 -4.68
C ARG A 49 -11.30 -4.11 -5.66
N LEU A 50 -11.63 -3.43 -6.74
CA LEU A 50 -12.57 -3.95 -7.73
C LEU A 50 -12.09 -5.27 -8.34
N ARG A 51 -10.79 -5.38 -8.71
CA ARG A 51 -10.24 -6.64 -9.23
C ARG A 51 -10.29 -7.76 -8.20
N LEU A 52 -9.90 -7.48 -6.96
CA LEU A 52 -9.91 -8.46 -5.86
C LEU A 52 -11.32 -8.98 -5.51
N GLN A 53 -12.38 -8.26 -5.88
CA GLN A 53 -13.76 -8.72 -5.71
C GLN A 53 -14.19 -9.75 -6.77
N HIS A 54 -13.54 -9.76 -7.93
CA HIS A 54 -13.93 -10.56 -9.08
C HIS A 54 -12.91 -11.67 -9.40
N GLU A 55 -11.67 -11.51 -8.97
CA GLU A 55 -10.53 -12.36 -9.35
C GLU A 55 -9.69 -12.74 -8.12
N ASP A 56 -9.11 -13.95 -8.13
CA ASP A 56 -8.09 -14.35 -7.15
C ASP A 56 -6.71 -13.82 -7.58
N CYS A 57 -6.55 -12.50 -7.53
CA CYS A 57 -5.37 -11.79 -8.01
C CYS A 57 -4.50 -11.18 -6.90
N TYR A 58 -4.64 -11.66 -5.65
CA TYR A 58 -3.97 -11.07 -4.47
C TYR A 58 -2.46 -10.93 -4.66
N TYR A 59 -1.78 -12.01 -5.02
CA TYR A 59 -0.31 -11.99 -5.16
C TYR A 59 0.16 -11.13 -6.33
N ALA A 60 -0.64 -11.06 -7.41
CA ALA A 60 -0.34 -10.21 -8.56
C ALA A 60 -0.43 -8.73 -8.17
N GLU A 61 -1.50 -8.33 -7.49
CA GLU A 61 -1.68 -6.96 -6.99
C GLU A 61 -0.63 -6.62 -5.92
N ALA A 62 -0.30 -7.54 -5.00
CA ALA A 62 0.73 -7.30 -3.99
C ALA A 62 2.13 -7.15 -4.61
N GLY A 63 2.46 -7.96 -5.62
CA GLY A 63 3.70 -7.82 -6.38
C GLY A 63 3.75 -6.50 -7.16
N TYR A 64 2.64 -6.12 -7.78
CA TYR A 64 2.49 -4.84 -8.47
C TYR A 64 2.74 -3.65 -7.54
N TRP A 65 2.04 -3.61 -6.41
CA TRP A 65 2.17 -2.53 -5.42
C TRP A 65 3.56 -2.47 -4.81
N ARG A 66 4.23 -3.61 -4.60
CA ARG A 66 5.61 -3.61 -4.11
C ARG A 66 6.53 -2.81 -5.04
N VAL A 67 6.51 -3.10 -6.34
CA VAL A 67 7.37 -2.42 -7.32
C VAL A 67 7.07 -0.92 -7.35
N VAL A 68 5.78 -0.56 -7.37
CA VAL A 68 5.35 0.85 -7.33
C VAL A 68 5.89 1.57 -6.10
N LEU A 69 5.77 0.97 -4.93
CA LEU A 69 6.20 1.61 -3.69
C LEU A 69 7.72 1.65 -3.58
N GLU A 70 8.45 0.64 -4.06
CA GLU A 70 9.91 0.68 -4.18
C GLU A 70 10.34 1.88 -5.03
N GLU A 71 9.76 2.05 -6.23
CA GLU A 71 10.04 3.18 -7.12
C GLU A 71 9.73 4.53 -6.46
N GLN A 72 8.61 4.63 -5.72
CA GLN A 72 8.26 5.88 -5.02
C GLN A 72 9.21 6.19 -3.87
N ILE A 73 9.64 5.19 -3.10
CA ILE A 73 10.58 5.40 -2.00
C ILE A 73 11.97 5.78 -2.55
N ASP A 74 12.41 5.16 -3.65
CA ASP A 74 13.68 5.49 -4.30
C ASP A 74 13.68 6.92 -4.85
N ALA A 75 12.56 7.37 -5.45
CA ALA A 75 12.41 8.73 -5.93
C ALA A 75 12.24 9.76 -4.79
N ARG A 76 11.58 9.37 -3.70
CA ARG A 76 11.18 10.24 -2.58
C ARG A 76 11.30 9.48 -1.25
N PRO A 77 12.47 9.50 -0.59
CA PRO A 77 12.69 8.73 0.63
C PRO A 77 11.74 9.07 1.80
N ASP A 78 11.15 10.28 1.82
CA ASP A 78 10.14 10.73 2.78
C ASP A 78 8.84 9.90 2.74
N VAL A 79 8.55 9.29 1.59
CA VAL A 79 7.39 8.41 1.38
C VAL A 79 7.45 7.19 2.30
N ALA A 80 8.65 6.67 2.60
CA ALA A 80 8.81 5.49 3.45
C ALA A 80 8.23 5.70 4.85
N GLU A 81 8.45 6.87 5.45
CA GLU A 81 7.91 7.20 6.78
C GLU A 81 6.39 7.33 6.74
N CYS A 82 5.87 7.95 5.69
CA CYS A 82 4.44 8.10 5.49
C CYS A 82 3.74 6.73 5.33
N LEU A 83 4.29 5.84 4.50
CA LEU A 83 3.78 4.47 4.34
C LEU A 83 3.86 3.68 5.64
N TYR A 84 4.96 3.80 6.39
CA TYR A 84 5.11 3.13 7.67
C TYR A 84 4.01 3.53 8.66
N ARG A 85 3.66 4.83 8.71
CA ARG A 85 2.58 5.35 9.56
C ARG A 85 1.21 4.81 9.16
N ILE A 86 0.92 4.78 7.86
CA ILE A 86 -0.36 4.25 7.32
C ILE A 86 -0.49 2.77 7.65
N VAL A 87 0.56 2.00 7.39
CA VAL A 87 0.60 0.55 7.63
C VAL A 87 0.49 0.22 9.12
N GLY A 88 1.18 0.96 9.99
CA GLY A 88 1.10 0.77 11.44
C GLY A 88 -0.26 1.10 12.05
N ALA A 89 -1.06 1.91 11.38
CA ALA A 89 -2.42 2.29 11.81
C ALA A 89 -3.52 1.52 11.06
N ALA A 90 -3.17 0.75 10.02
CA ALA A 90 -4.11 -0.16 9.39
C ALA A 90 -4.57 -1.21 10.42
N PRO A 91 -5.87 -1.53 10.50
CA PRO A 91 -6.34 -2.57 11.40
C PRO A 91 -5.57 -3.85 11.08
N LEU A 92 -4.92 -4.41 12.11
CA LEU A 92 -4.13 -5.64 12.00
C LEU A 92 -4.97 -6.69 11.27
N VAL A 93 -4.50 -7.09 10.10
CA VAL A 93 -5.03 -8.26 9.43
C VAL A 93 -4.15 -9.41 9.90
N ASP A 94 -4.61 -10.11 10.93
CA ASP A 94 -4.01 -11.37 11.40
C ASP A 94 -3.90 -12.41 10.26
#